data_AF-A0A378XZ04-F1
#
_entry.id   AF-A0A378XZ04-F1
#
_cell.length_a   1.000
_cell.length_b   1.000
_cell.length_c   1.000
_cell.angle_alpha   90.00
_cell.angle_beta   90.00
_cell.angle_gamma   90.00
#
_symmetry.space_group_name_H-M   'P 1'
#
loop_
_entity.id
_entity.type
_entity.pdbx_description
1 polymer ?
#
loop_
_entity_poly.entity_id
_entity_poly.type
_entity_poly.pdbx_seq_one_letter_code
_entity_poly.pdbx_strand_id
1 'polypeptide(L)' 'MVPFFSVKEELEHNKHQGEEVGPDCPAISTYLAYHKDKWLSPAMKEMIKLIKRHAEKWV' A
#
# COMPACT_ATOMS: atom_id res chain seq x y z
N MET A 1 -6.78 -7.99 -9.24
CA MET A 1 -6.90 -7.48 -7.86
C MET A 1 -5.64 -6.72 -7.54
N VAL A 2 -5.74 -5.40 -7.50
CA VAL A 2 -4.61 -4.48 -7.34
C VAL A 2 -4.91 -3.53 -6.18
N PRO A 3 -3.90 -3.01 -5.46
CA PRO A 3 -4.13 -2.05 -4.39
C PRO A 3 -4.86 -0.82 -4.91
N PHE A 4 -5.83 -0.31 -4.13
CA PHE A 4 -6.62 0.87 -4.50
C PHE A 4 -5.74 2.07 -4.91
N PHE A 5 -4.64 2.32 -4.18
CA PHE A 5 -3.73 3.43 -4.47
C PHE A 5 -3.09 3.36 -5.87
N SER A 6 -3.00 2.19 -6.49
CA SER A 6 -2.42 2.00 -7.83
C SER A 6 -3.39 2.25 -8.97
N VAL A 7 -4.70 2.36 -8.67
CA VAL A 7 -5.78 2.53 -9.66
C VAL A 7 -6.75 3.65 -9.30
N LYS A 8 -6.38 4.48 -8.32
CA LYS A 8 -7.25 5.53 -7.78
C LYS A 8 -7.72 6.49 -8.87
N GLU A 9 -6.80 7.00 -9.69
CA GLU A 9 -7.14 7.95 -10.75
C GLU A 9 -8.04 7.30 -11.80
N GLU A 10 -7.79 6.04 -12.16
CA GLU A 10 -8.59 5.32 -13.14
C GLU A 10 -10.02 5.08 -12.66
N LEU A 11 -10.20 4.79 -11.36
CA LEU A 11 -11.51 4.65 -10.75
C LEU A 11 -12.23 6.01 -10.64
N GLU A 12 -11.52 7.06 -10.22
CA GLU A 12 -12.08 8.43 -10.12
C GLU A 12 -12.52 8.98 -11.49
N HIS A 13 -11.81 8.64 -12.56
CA HIS A 13 -12.12 9.08 -13.91
C HIS A 13 -12.99 8.08 -14.70
N ASN A 14 -13.56 7.07 -14.03
CA ASN A 14 -14.40 6.03 -14.63
C ASN A 14 -13.75 5.31 -15.84
N LYS A 15 -12.41 5.24 -15.88
CA LYS A 15 -11.68 4.44 -16.87
C LYS A 15 -11.82 2.95 -16.60
N HIS A 16 -12.04 2.59 -15.33
CA HIS A 16 -12.32 1.23 -14.88
C HIS A 16 -13.48 1.22 -13.88
N GLN A 17 -14.13 0.07 -13.76
CA GLN A 17 -15.09 -0.21 -12.69
C GLN A 17 -14.38 -1.01 -11.59
N GLY A 18 -14.60 -0.64 -10.34
CA GLY A 18 -13.96 -1.26 -9.19
C GLY A 18 -14.97 -1.60 -8.10
N GLU A 19 -14.70 -2.68 -7.38
CA GLU A 19 -15.44 -3.08 -6.20
C GLU A 19 -14.49 -3.09 -5.00
N GLU A 20 -14.96 -2.55 -3.88
CA GLU A 20 -14.22 -2.60 -2.64
C GLU A 20 -14.24 -4.03 -2.11
N VAL A 21 -13.07 -4.58 -1.83
CA VAL A 21 -12.98 -5.87 -1.15
C VAL A 21 -13.07 -5.61 0.34
N GLY A 22 -14.10 -6.17 0.98
CA GLY A 22 -14.36 -5.96 2.40
C GLY A 22 -13.17 -6.34 3.31
N PRO A 23 -13.08 -5.73 4.50
CA PRO A 23 -11.97 -5.91 5.43
C PRO A 23 -11.80 -7.36 5.92
N ASP A 24 -12.85 -8.19 5.80
CA ASP A 24 -12.87 -9.60 6.19
C ASP A 24 -12.26 -10.55 5.13
N CYS A 25 -11.48 -10.02 4.19
CA CYS A 25 -10.68 -10.83 3.26
C CYS A 25 -9.23 -10.98 3.77
N PRO A 26 -8.93 -11.93 4.68
CA PRO A 26 -7.59 -12.14 5.25
C PRO A 26 -6.54 -12.56 4.20
N ALA A 27 -6.97 -12.90 2.98
CA ALA A 27 -6.10 -13.26 1.88
C ALA A 27 -5.37 -12.07 1.22
N ILE A 28 -5.80 -10.82 1.49
CA ILE A 28 -5.19 -9.62 0.90
C ILE A 28 -4.56 -8.79 2.01
N SER A 29 -3.26 -8.60 1.96
CA SER A 29 -2.50 -7.81 2.92
C SER A 29 -1.38 -7.06 2.22
N THR A 30 -1.16 -5.81 2.62
CA THR A 30 -0.05 -4.99 2.12
C THR A 30 1.12 -5.08 3.07
N TYR A 31 2.31 -5.44 2.57
CA TYR A 31 3.52 -5.61 3.38
C TYR A 31 4.64 -4.67 2.92
N LEU A 32 5.37 -4.12 3.88
CA LEU A 32 6.70 -3.52 3.64
C LEU A 32 7.75 -4.63 3.74
N ALA A 33 8.33 -5.03 2.60
CA ALA A 33 9.33 -6.08 2.53
C ALA A 33 10.71 -5.51 2.20
N TYR A 34 11.74 -6.02 2.87
CA TYR A 34 13.15 -5.74 2.59
C TYR A 34 13.99 -6.97 2.92
N HIS A 35 15.14 -7.08 2.28
CA HIS A 35 16.00 -8.26 2.44
C HIS A 35 16.56 -8.33 3.87
N LYS A 36 16.38 -9.47 4.55
CA LYS A 36 16.77 -9.67 5.95
C LYS A 36 18.25 -9.37 6.22
N ASP A 37 19.12 -9.70 5.26
CA ASP A 37 20.57 -9.55 5.40
C ASP A 37 21.09 -8.21 4.84
N LYS A 38 20.21 -7.34 4.33
CA LYS A 38 20.63 -6.01 3.85
C LYS A 38 20.47 -4.99 4.96
N TRP A 39 21.54 -4.24 5.22
CA TRP A 39 21.50 -3.12 6.14
C TRP A 39 20.55 -2.03 5.62
N LEU A 40 19.64 -1.58 6.49
CA LEU A 40 18.77 -0.44 6.22
C LEU A 40 19.54 0.85 6.49
N SER A 41 19.79 1.62 5.42
CA SER A 41 20.41 2.93 5.55
C SER A 41 19.51 3.89 6.38
N PRO A 42 20.08 4.95 6.98
CA PRO A 42 19.29 5.96 7.68
C PRO A 42 18.16 6.54 6.82
N ALA A 43 18.41 6.78 5.53
CA ALA A 43 17.39 7.25 4.59
C ALA A 43 16.25 6.24 4.41
N MET A 44 16.55 4.94 4.31
CA MET A 44 15.53 3.90 4.22
C MET A 44 14.67 3.83 5.48
N LYS A 45 15.27 4.03 6.66
CA LYS A 45 14.52 4.05 7.94
C LYS A 45 13.53 5.21 8.00
N GLU A 46 13.96 6.41 7.60
CA GLU A 46 13.06 7.56 7.52
C GLU A 46 11.97 7.37 6.45
N MET A 47 12.31 6.78 5.31
CA MET A 47 11.32 6.41 4.29
C MET A 47 10.26 5.44 4.85
N ILE A 48 10.69 4.36 5.52
CA ILE A 48 9.77 3.40 6.16
C ILE A 48 8.84 4.11 7.15
N LYS A 49 9.37 5.04 7.95
CA LYS A 49 8.59 5.83 8.91
C LYS A 49 7.54 6.70 8.22
N LEU A 50 7.92 7.37 7.14
CA LEU A 50 7.00 8.18 6.34
C LEU A 50 5.89 7.35 5.69
N ILE A 51 6.24 6.17 5.15
CA ILE A 51 5.26 5.26 4.55
C ILE A 51 4.25 4.79 5.61
N LYS A 52 4.72 4.33 6.78
CA LYS A 52 3.84 3.89 7.87
C LYS A 52 2.86 4.99 8.29
N ARG A 53 3.34 6.24 8.44
CA ARG A 53 2.49 7.39 8.77
C ARG A 53 1.44 7.70 7.71
N HIS A 54 1.75 7.49 6.43
CA HIS A 54 0.77 7.69 5.36
C HIS A 54 -0.21 6.53 5.24
N ALA A 55 0.23 5.31 5.54
CA ALA A 55 -0.60 4.11 5.50
C ALA A 55 -1.77 4.15 6.48
N GLU A 56 -1.67 4.91 7.58
CA GLU A 56 -2.78 5.19 8.50
C GLU A 56 -3.99 5.86 7.83
N LYS A 57 -3.79 6.50 6.66
CA LYS A 57 -4.84 7.17 5.88
C LYS A 57 -5.30 6.37 4.65
N TRP A 58 -4.82 5.14 4.49
CA TRP A 58 -5.22 4.29 3.37
C TRP A 58 -6.59 3.61 3.62
N VAL A 59 -7.09 3.68 4.85
CA VAL A 59 -8.43 3.23 5.26
C VAL A 59 -9.44 4.33 5.05
#